data_AF-A0A7N0U3B2-F1
#
_entry.id   AF-A0A7N0U3B2-F1
#
_cell.length_a   1.000
_cell.length_b   1.000
_cell.length_c   1.000
_cell.angle_alpha   90.00
_cell.angle_beta   90.00
_cell.angle_gamma   90.00
#
_symmetry.space_group_name_H-M   'P 1'
#
loop_
_entity.id
_entity.type
_entity.pdbx_description
1 polymer ?
#
loop_
_entity_poly.entity_id
_entity_poly.type
_entity_poly.pdbx_seq_one_letter_code
_entity_poly.pdbx_strand_id
1 'polypeptide(L)'
;MGTIDVVSLHPAEAAVTNGHGCCKTGPGYATPIAAMSGPRESLIYVTCVYSGTGREKPDYLATVDVDPTSPTFSKVIHRLPMPHVGDELHHTGWNSCSSCYTDLSASRRFLILPSLISGRIYAVDTKNAKAPSLHKVVDPVEIQGKTGLAYPHTSHCLASGDLLISCLGDKEGKAEGAGFLLLDEKFNVKGRWEMPGHSPSFGYDFWYQPRQKVMISSSWGAPAAFTKGFNLQHVSDGLYGRHLHVYSWPDGEKKQTLDLGATGLLPLEIRFLHEPSKDTGYVGCALTSNMVRFFKTDDGSWNHEVAISVKPLKVQNWILPEMPGLITDFLISLDDRFLYFVNWLQGDVRQYNIEDPKNPVLTGQIW
;
A
#
# COMPACT_ATOMS: atom_id res chain seq x y z
N MET A 1 -12.25 1.09 8.29
CA MET A 1 -11.53 -0.16 7.96
C MET A 1 -10.08 0.18 8.22
N GLY A 2 -9.44 -0.46 9.19
CA GLY A 2 -8.01 -0.26 9.45
C GLY A 2 -7.26 -1.47 8.94
N THR A 3 -6.58 -1.37 7.79
CA THR A 3 -5.51 -2.28 7.40
C THR A 3 -4.31 -1.94 8.29
N ILE A 4 -3.70 -2.97 8.88
CA ILE A 4 -2.45 -2.83 9.62
C ILE A 4 -1.35 -3.04 8.60
N ASP A 5 -0.71 -1.95 8.16
CA ASP A 5 0.49 -2.05 7.36
C ASP A 5 1.69 -2.41 8.24
N VAL A 6 2.39 -3.46 7.83
CA VAL A 6 3.50 -4.06 8.55
C VAL A 6 4.77 -3.83 7.75
N VAL A 7 5.69 -3.03 8.28
CA VAL A 7 6.99 -2.82 7.66
C VAL A 7 8.08 -3.48 8.49
N SER A 8 8.80 -4.38 7.83
CA SER A 8 9.87 -5.17 8.39
C SER A 8 11.24 -4.47 8.17
N LEU A 9 12.13 -4.56 9.16
CA LEU A 9 13.48 -4.03 9.08
C LEU A 9 14.48 -4.97 9.77
N HIS A 10 15.64 -5.13 9.15
CA HIS A 10 16.83 -5.64 9.83
C HIS A 10 17.69 -4.46 10.35
N PRO A 11 18.14 -4.43 11.61
CA PRO A 11 19.02 -3.38 12.15
C PRO A 11 20.31 -3.19 11.36
N ALA A 12 20.86 -4.25 10.77
CA ALA A 12 21.99 -4.15 9.84
C ALA A 12 21.64 -3.50 8.49
N GLU A 13 20.37 -3.49 8.05
CA GLU A 13 19.96 -2.72 6.86
C GLU A 13 20.04 -1.20 7.09
N ALA A 14 19.82 -0.74 8.33
CA ALA A 14 20.05 0.65 8.72
C ALA A 14 21.55 1.04 8.74
N ALA A 15 22.44 0.06 8.62
CA ALA A 15 23.88 0.21 8.74
C ALA A 15 24.69 -0.54 7.66
N VAL A 16 24.13 -0.79 6.46
CA VAL A 16 24.87 -1.47 5.37
C VAL A 16 25.93 -0.55 4.80
N THR A 17 27.07 -0.48 5.45
CA THR A 17 28.35 -0.48 4.76
C THR A 17 28.76 -1.94 4.62
N ASN A 18 28.34 -2.62 3.54
CA ASN A 18 28.76 -4.00 3.29
C ASN A 18 30.29 -4.04 3.16
N GLY A 19 30.95 -4.62 4.16
CA GLY A 19 32.36 -4.95 4.12
C GLY A 19 32.58 -6.29 3.44
N HIS A 20 33.59 -6.32 2.55
CA HIS A 20 34.15 -7.47 1.82
C HIS A 20 33.53 -7.79 0.44
N GLY A 21 33.34 -6.75 -0.37
CA GLY A 21 33.25 -6.82 -1.84
C GLY A 21 33.43 -5.42 -2.44
N CYS A 22 34.26 -5.28 -3.48
CA CYS A 22 34.76 -4.02 -4.04
C CYS A 22 33.73 -2.99 -4.58
N CYS A 23 32.42 -3.19 -4.39
CA CYS A 23 31.40 -2.28 -4.92
C CYS A 23 30.40 -1.94 -3.80
N LYS A 24 30.44 -0.71 -3.29
CA LYS A 24 29.31 -0.16 -2.52
C LYS A 24 28.06 -0.17 -3.40
N THR A 25 26.89 -0.39 -2.83
CA THR A 25 25.58 -0.32 -3.50
C THR A 25 24.64 0.57 -2.68
N GLY A 26 23.55 1.03 -3.28
CA GLY A 26 22.45 1.67 -2.58
C GLY A 26 21.63 0.69 -1.72
N PRO A 27 20.50 1.14 -1.13
CA PRO A 27 19.72 0.32 -0.22
C PRO A 27 18.96 -0.81 -0.94
N GLY A 28 18.67 -1.88 -0.21
CA GLY A 28 17.91 -3.02 -0.71
C GLY A 28 18.72 -3.98 -1.57
N TYR A 29 18.08 -4.54 -2.59
CA TYR A 29 18.59 -5.68 -3.36
C TYR A 29 18.38 -5.48 -4.86
N ALA A 30 19.30 -6.00 -5.68
CA ALA A 30 19.22 -5.88 -7.15
C ALA A 30 18.03 -6.62 -7.77
N THR A 31 17.59 -7.72 -7.14
CA THR A 31 16.51 -8.58 -7.62
C THR A 31 15.67 -9.13 -6.46
N PRO A 32 14.41 -9.56 -6.72
CA PRO A 32 13.58 -10.20 -5.70
C PRO A 32 14.23 -11.45 -5.08
N ILE A 33 14.88 -12.29 -5.90
CA ILE A 33 15.57 -13.51 -5.43
C ILE A 33 16.77 -13.18 -4.52
N ALA A 34 17.52 -12.12 -4.83
CA ALA A 34 18.57 -11.64 -3.95
C ALA A 34 18.00 -11.15 -2.61
N ALA A 35 16.83 -10.49 -2.62
CA ALA A 35 16.14 -10.07 -1.40
C ALA A 35 15.71 -11.26 -0.52
N MET A 36 15.27 -12.37 -1.12
CA MET A 36 14.94 -13.60 -0.37
C MET A 36 16.16 -14.23 0.31
N SER A 37 17.35 -13.98 -0.21
CA SER A 37 18.61 -14.46 0.37
C SER A 37 19.18 -13.48 1.40
N GLY A 38 18.51 -12.36 1.62
CA GLY A 38 18.85 -11.36 2.62
C GLY A 38 18.68 -11.89 4.05
N PRO A 39 19.24 -11.18 5.04
CA PRO A 39 19.03 -11.53 6.44
C PRO A 39 17.56 -11.42 6.81
N ARG A 40 17.08 -12.36 7.63
CA ARG A 40 15.72 -12.35 8.18
C ARG A 40 15.53 -11.16 9.09
N GLU A 41 14.39 -10.50 8.99
CA GLU A 41 14.03 -9.38 9.85
C GLU A 41 14.09 -9.70 11.33
N SER A 42 14.42 -8.68 12.12
CA SER A 42 14.41 -8.76 13.59
C SER A 42 13.52 -7.70 14.24
N LEU A 43 13.03 -6.74 13.45
CA LEU A 43 12.08 -5.73 13.90
C LEU A 43 10.94 -5.58 12.90
N ILE A 44 9.76 -5.28 13.44
CA ILE A 44 8.59 -4.87 12.67
C ILE A 44 8.07 -3.56 13.24
N TYR A 45 7.69 -2.64 12.36
CA TYR A 45 6.95 -1.43 12.71
C TYR A 45 5.48 -1.59 12.36
N VAL A 46 4.61 -1.22 13.31
CA VAL A 46 3.16 -1.41 13.20
C VAL A 46 2.45 -0.10 13.53
N THR A 47 1.65 0.41 12.60
CA THR A 47 0.75 1.53 12.87
C THR A 47 -0.34 1.10 13.84
N CYS A 48 -0.60 1.91 14.85
CA CYS A 48 -1.61 1.62 15.87
C CYS A 48 -2.52 2.82 16.03
N VAL A 49 -3.83 2.57 15.91
CA VAL A 49 -4.85 3.60 15.74
C VAL A 49 -5.76 3.67 16.97
N TYR A 50 -6.00 4.89 17.46
CA TYR A 50 -7.03 5.21 18.45
C TYR A 50 -8.24 5.92 17.82
N SER A 51 -8.10 6.53 16.65
CA SER A 51 -9.22 7.03 15.86
C SER A 51 -10.32 5.95 15.74
N GLY A 52 -11.58 6.37 15.91
CA GLY A 52 -12.74 5.45 15.93
C GLY A 52 -12.94 4.64 17.22
N THR A 53 -12.01 4.61 18.17
CA THR A 53 -12.14 3.82 19.42
C THR A 53 -12.85 4.55 20.57
N GLY A 54 -13.16 5.85 20.40
CA GLY A 54 -13.69 6.71 21.46
C GLY A 54 -12.64 7.16 22.49
N ARG A 55 -11.35 6.84 22.26
CA ARG A 55 -10.25 7.27 23.12
C ARG A 55 -9.55 8.48 22.50
N GLU A 56 -9.54 9.60 23.20
CA GLU A 56 -8.84 10.83 22.78
C GLU A 56 -7.32 10.71 23.03
N LYS A 57 -6.67 9.85 22.23
CA LYS A 57 -5.21 9.64 22.27
C LYS A 57 -4.65 9.72 20.85
N PRO A 58 -3.40 10.20 20.71
CA PRO A 58 -2.74 10.15 19.41
C PRO A 58 -2.46 8.72 19.01
N ASP A 59 -2.60 8.44 17.72
CA ASP A 59 -2.10 7.22 17.10
C ASP A 59 -0.60 7.09 17.35
N TYR A 60 -0.04 5.90 17.22
CA TYR A 60 1.38 5.67 17.48
C TYR A 60 1.97 4.59 16.59
N LEU A 61 3.28 4.65 16.40
CA LEU A 61 4.06 3.58 15.76
C LEU A 61 4.62 2.65 16.84
N ALA A 62 4.27 1.37 16.79
CA ALA A 62 4.88 0.35 17.63
C ALA A 62 6.12 -0.22 16.96
N THR A 63 7.19 -0.44 17.73
CA THR A 63 8.32 -1.28 17.33
C THR A 63 8.20 -2.61 18.05
N VAL A 64 8.09 -3.69 17.28
CA VAL A 64 7.97 -5.07 17.76
C VAL A 64 9.26 -5.81 17.46
N ASP A 65 9.81 -6.47 18.47
CA ASP A 65 10.95 -7.36 18.31
C ASP A 65 10.48 -8.74 17.83
N VAL A 66 10.97 -9.16 16.68
CA VAL A 66 10.60 -10.41 16.02
C VAL A 66 11.79 -11.35 15.82
N ASP A 67 12.95 -11.05 16.41
CA ASP A 67 14.07 -11.97 16.46
C ASP A 67 13.77 -13.12 17.45
N PRO A 68 13.64 -14.39 17.00
CA PRO A 68 13.34 -15.52 17.87
C PRO A 68 14.40 -15.77 18.95
N THR A 69 15.61 -15.23 18.78
CA THR A 69 16.72 -15.37 19.72
C THR A 69 16.78 -14.25 20.76
N SER A 70 16.00 -13.18 20.57
CA SER A 70 15.98 -12.03 21.46
C SER A 70 15.20 -12.30 22.76
N PRO A 71 15.66 -11.80 23.94
CA PRO A 71 14.89 -11.88 25.19
C PRO A 71 13.58 -11.09 25.16
N THR A 72 13.41 -10.22 24.16
CA THR A 72 12.20 -9.44 23.91
C THR A 72 11.40 -9.94 22.71
N PHE A 73 11.67 -11.15 22.18
CA PHE A 73 10.89 -11.74 21.09
C PHE A 73 9.38 -11.66 21.33
N SER A 74 8.64 -11.25 20.30
CA SER A 74 7.18 -11.07 20.31
C SER A 74 6.69 -10.02 21.30
N LYS A 75 7.51 -9.00 21.62
CA LYS A 75 7.13 -7.88 22.48
C LYS A 75 7.21 -6.55 21.75
N VAL A 76 6.29 -5.65 22.09
CA VAL A 76 6.42 -4.23 21.76
C VAL A 76 7.54 -3.64 22.64
N ILE A 77 8.65 -3.27 22.01
CA ILE A 77 9.84 -2.74 22.69
C ILE A 77 9.89 -1.21 22.69
N HIS A 78 9.14 -0.56 21.80
CA HIS A 78 9.02 0.89 21.76
C HIS A 78 7.66 1.32 21.20
N ARG A 79 7.20 2.51 21.63
CA ARG A 79 6.00 3.17 21.12
C ARG A 79 6.33 4.63 20.89
N LEU A 80 6.22 5.07 19.64
CA LEU A 80 6.36 6.46 19.25
C LEU A 80 4.97 7.07 19.04
N PRO A 81 4.41 7.81 20.02
CA PRO A 81 3.15 8.52 19.82
C PRO A 81 3.30 9.66 18.80
N MET A 82 2.32 9.80 17.92
CA MET A 82 2.21 10.95 17.04
C MET A 82 1.85 12.21 17.85
N PRO A 83 2.19 13.41 17.35
CA PRO A 83 1.94 14.65 18.08
C PRO A 83 0.47 15.08 18.08
N HIS A 84 -0.40 14.44 17.28
CA HIS A 84 -1.79 14.86 17.08
C HIS A 84 -2.78 13.70 17.27
N VAL A 85 -4.02 14.05 17.61
CA VAL A 85 -5.15 13.11 17.71
C VAL A 85 -5.95 13.17 16.41
N GLY A 86 -6.59 12.04 16.05
CA GLY A 86 -7.48 11.97 14.90
C GLY A 86 -6.76 11.85 13.56
N ASP A 87 -5.55 11.28 13.56
CA ASP A 87 -4.77 11.09 12.34
C ASP A 87 -5.33 9.95 11.47
N GLU A 88 -5.68 8.82 12.09
CA GLU A 88 -5.94 7.55 11.40
C GLU A 88 -4.70 7.14 10.61
N LEU A 89 -3.62 6.82 11.32
CA LEU A 89 -2.47 6.14 10.72
C LEU A 89 -2.96 4.89 10.00
N HIS A 90 -2.53 4.70 8.76
CA HIS A 90 -3.07 3.63 7.92
C HIS A 90 -1.93 2.83 7.28
N HIS A 91 -1.46 3.29 6.12
CA HIS A 91 -0.38 2.68 5.38
C HIS A 91 0.99 3.22 5.76
N THR A 92 2.04 2.50 5.39
CA THR A 92 3.43 2.96 5.55
C THR A 92 4.31 2.58 4.37
N GLY A 93 5.38 3.35 4.16
CA GLY A 93 6.39 3.05 3.15
C GLY A 93 7.76 3.61 3.54
N TRP A 94 8.81 3.15 2.88
CA TRP A 94 10.17 3.67 3.09
C TRP A 94 10.47 4.86 2.19
N ASN A 95 11.31 5.79 2.66
CA ASN A 95 11.83 6.88 1.82
C ASN A 95 12.68 6.38 0.64
N SER A 96 13.32 5.23 0.80
CA SER A 96 14.18 4.62 -0.21
C SER A 96 14.17 3.10 -0.06
N CYS A 97 14.25 2.40 -1.18
CA CYS A 97 14.15 0.95 -1.26
C CYS A 97 15.00 0.42 -2.41
N SER A 98 14.80 -0.84 -2.81
CA SER A 98 15.55 -1.48 -3.89
C SER A 98 15.46 -0.73 -5.24
N SER A 99 14.47 0.16 -5.43
CA SER A 99 14.42 1.07 -6.59
C SER A 99 15.62 2.01 -6.67
N CYS A 100 16.30 2.26 -5.54
CA CYS A 100 17.51 3.08 -5.43
C CYS A 100 18.79 2.22 -5.34
N TYR A 101 18.76 0.93 -5.68
CA TYR A 101 19.91 0.01 -5.49
C TYR A 101 21.21 0.49 -6.15
N THR A 102 21.13 1.24 -7.25
CA THR A 102 22.30 1.79 -7.96
C THR A 102 22.76 3.16 -7.44
N ASP A 103 22.02 3.78 -6.52
CA ASP A 103 22.35 5.08 -5.94
C ASP A 103 23.06 4.92 -4.60
N LEU A 104 24.37 5.23 -4.58
CA LEU A 104 25.23 5.11 -3.40
C LEU A 104 24.96 6.18 -2.33
N SER A 105 24.24 7.24 -2.67
CA SER A 105 23.88 8.32 -1.75
C SER A 105 22.56 8.03 -1.01
N ALA A 106 21.73 7.15 -1.59
CA ALA A 106 20.45 6.79 -1.03
C ALA A 106 20.58 5.92 0.23
N SER A 107 19.62 6.06 1.14
CA SER A 107 19.54 5.27 2.37
C SER A 107 18.09 5.02 2.76
N ARG A 108 17.76 3.76 3.04
CA ARG A 108 16.50 3.37 3.69
C ARG A 108 16.59 3.73 5.17
N ARG A 109 15.98 4.85 5.56
CA ARG A 109 16.10 5.40 6.92
C ARG A 109 14.82 5.99 7.47
N PHE A 110 13.98 6.59 6.63
CA PHE A 110 12.77 7.23 7.08
C PHE A 110 11.57 6.39 6.71
N LEU A 111 10.76 6.04 7.71
CA LEU A 111 9.46 5.44 7.52
C LEU A 111 8.44 6.58 7.31
N ILE A 112 7.65 6.47 6.26
CA ILE A 112 6.67 7.45 5.82
C ILE A 112 5.30 6.93 6.24
N LEU A 113 4.57 7.73 7.01
CA LEU A 113 3.28 7.37 7.60
C LEU A 113 2.23 8.40 7.14
N PRO A 114 1.58 8.17 6.00
CA PRO A 114 0.36 8.88 5.63
C PRO A 114 -0.74 8.70 6.70
N SER A 115 -1.38 9.80 7.06
CA SER A 115 -2.48 9.84 8.04
C SER A 115 -3.78 10.13 7.31
N LEU A 116 -4.62 9.11 7.19
CA LEU A 116 -5.73 9.10 6.24
C LEU A 116 -6.74 10.22 6.51
N ILE A 117 -7.13 10.44 7.77
CA ILE A 117 -8.20 11.38 8.10
C ILE A 117 -7.67 12.80 8.27
N SER A 118 -6.52 12.98 8.91
CA SER A 118 -5.97 14.32 9.14
C SER A 118 -5.31 14.94 7.92
N GLY A 119 -4.92 14.13 6.93
CA GLY A 119 -4.15 14.58 5.79
C GLY A 119 -2.65 14.79 6.06
N ARG A 120 -2.18 14.54 7.29
CA ARG A 120 -0.76 14.67 7.64
C ARG A 120 0.06 13.53 7.05
N ILE A 121 1.35 13.79 6.89
CA ILE A 121 2.33 12.74 6.59
C ILE A 121 3.48 12.88 7.57
N TYR A 122 3.79 11.81 8.29
CA TYR A 122 4.93 11.77 9.21
C TYR A 122 6.11 11.07 8.56
N ALA A 123 7.28 11.70 8.60
CA ALA A 123 8.55 11.04 8.38
C ALA A 123 9.15 10.68 9.74
N VAL A 124 9.38 9.40 9.97
CA VAL A 124 9.94 8.84 11.21
C VAL A 124 11.35 8.33 10.93
N ASP A 125 12.34 8.85 11.66
CA ASP A 125 13.74 8.43 11.55
C ASP A 125 13.97 7.11 12.29
N THR A 126 14.43 6.10 11.56
CA THR A 126 14.75 4.77 12.11
C THR A 126 16.25 4.55 12.29
N LYS A 127 17.08 5.60 12.33
CA LYS A 127 18.51 5.49 12.64
C LYS A 127 18.76 4.71 13.94
N ASN A 128 17.91 4.91 14.95
CA ASN A 128 17.77 3.96 16.05
C ASN A 128 16.57 3.05 15.78
N ALA A 129 16.82 1.90 15.14
CA ALA A 129 15.75 1.01 14.71
C ALA A 129 14.86 0.49 15.87
N LYS A 130 15.44 0.30 17.06
CA LYS A 130 14.68 -0.18 18.24
C LYS A 130 13.82 0.90 18.90
N ALA A 131 14.13 2.18 18.65
CA ALA A 131 13.38 3.31 19.18
C ALA A 131 13.38 4.47 18.17
N PRO A 132 12.56 4.36 17.10
CA PRO A 132 12.45 5.41 16.09
C PRO A 132 11.96 6.73 16.69
N SER A 133 12.25 7.84 16.00
CA SER A 133 11.86 9.18 16.44
C SER A 133 11.22 9.97 15.32
N LEU A 134 10.26 10.84 15.65
CA LEU A 134 9.68 11.75 14.67
C LEU A 134 10.76 12.67 14.08
N HIS A 135 10.84 12.73 12.75
CA HIS A 135 11.79 13.58 12.03
C HIS A 135 11.11 14.82 11.46
N LYS A 136 9.99 14.65 10.76
CA LYS A 136 9.27 15.74 10.10
C LYS A 136 7.78 15.43 10.01
N VAL A 137 6.98 16.49 10.04
CA VAL A 137 5.54 16.48 9.72
C VAL A 137 5.37 17.28 8.43
N VAL A 138 4.73 16.70 7.43
CA VAL A 138 4.27 17.43 6.24
C VAL A 138 2.86 17.94 6.54
N ASP A 139 2.68 19.25 6.48
CA ASP A 139 1.44 19.91 6.89
C ASP A 139 0.34 19.69 5.84
N PRO A 140 -0.85 19.20 6.22
CA PRO A 140 -1.99 19.04 5.30
C PRO A 140 -2.38 20.35 4.62
N VAL A 141 -2.23 21.50 5.28
CA VAL A 141 -2.54 22.81 4.70
C VAL A 141 -1.59 23.13 3.54
N GLU A 142 -0.31 22.77 3.66
CA GLU A 142 0.67 22.94 2.57
C GLU A 142 0.34 22.02 1.39
N ILE A 143 0.03 20.75 1.67
CA ILE A 143 -0.35 19.76 0.65
C ILE A 143 -1.58 20.26 -0.11
N GLN A 144 -2.65 20.61 0.61
CA GLN A 144 -3.90 21.11 0.03
C GLN A 144 -3.68 22.40 -0.75
N GLY A 145 -2.92 23.36 -0.20
CA GLY A 145 -2.65 24.64 -0.86
C GLY A 145 -1.89 24.50 -2.18
N LYS A 146 -0.96 23.55 -2.26
CA LYS A 146 -0.15 23.33 -3.48
C LYS A 146 -0.79 22.38 -4.48
N THR A 147 -1.64 21.46 -4.04
CA THR A 147 -2.09 20.33 -4.88
C THR A 147 -3.60 20.09 -4.91
N GLY A 148 -4.33 20.64 -3.94
CA GLY A 148 -5.74 20.30 -3.71
C GLY A 148 -5.98 18.89 -3.15
N LEU A 149 -4.92 18.09 -2.93
CA LEU A 149 -5.02 16.72 -2.46
C LEU A 149 -5.27 16.66 -0.95
N ALA A 150 -6.00 15.63 -0.52
CA ALA A 150 -6.20 15.24 0.87
C ALA A 150 -6.32 13.70 0.96
N TYR A 151 -6.44 13.18 2.18
CA TYR A 151 -6.56 11.74 2.46
C TYR A 151 -5.40 10.91 1.86
N PRO A 152 -4.13 11.18 2.25
CA PRO A 152 -2.99 10.44 1.76
C PRO A 152 -3.02 9.00 2.30
N HIS A 153 -2.60 8.03 1.48
CA HIS A 153 -2.79 6.61 1.75
C HIS A 153 -1.51 5.81 1.48
N THR A 154 -1.32 5.27 0.29
CA THR A 154 -0.14 4.44 -0.03
C THR A 154 1.05 5.34 -0.34
N SER A 155 2.23 5.01 0.19
CA SER A 155 3.48 5.70 -0.14
C SER A 155 4.52 4.75 -0.73
N HIS A 156 5.14 5.14 -1.85
CA HIS A 156 6.23 4.40 -2.48
C HIS A 156 7.45 5.29 -2.81
N CYS A 157 8.64 4.70 -2.64
CA CYS A 157 9.96 5.28 -2.91
C CYS A 157 10.34 5.19 -4.40
N LEU A 158 10.53 6.33 -5.05
CA LEU A 158 10.95 6.35 -6.45
C LEU A 158 12.47 6.27 -6.59
N ALA A 159 12.94 5.74 -7.73
CA ALA A 159 14.37 5.71 -8.06
C ALA A 159 14.99 7.11 -8.17
N SER A 160 14.18 8.16 -8.35
CA SER A 160 14.63 9.56 -8.34
C SER A 160 14.95 10.10 -6.94
N GLY A 161 14.63 9.35 -5.87
CA GLY A 161 14.69 9.82 -4.48
C GLY A 161 13.42 10.55 -4.02
N ASP A 162 12.49 10.84 -4.93
CA ASP A 162 11.17 11.36 -4.58
C ASP A 162 10.29 10.27 -3.96
N LEU A 163 9.26 10.70 -3.22
CA LEU A 163 8.18 9.86 -2.72
C LEU A 163 6.90 10.15 -3.50
N LEU A 164 6.25 9.09 -3.96
CA LEU A 164 4.94 9.15 -4.57
C LEU A 164 3.90 8.62 -3.58
N ILE A 165 2.83 9.38 -3.36
CA ILE A 165 1.81 9.06 -2.36
C ILE A 165 0.42 9.19 -2.97
N SER A 166 -0.42 8.16 -2.89
CA SER A 166 -1.82 8.26 -3.34
C SER A 166 -2.66 9.08 -2.37
N CYS A 167 -3.60 9.84 -2.91
CA CYS A 167 -4.54 10.67 -2.17
C CYS A 167 -5.97 10.39 -2.67
N LEU A 168 -6.91 10.18 -1.74
CA LEU A 168 -8.24 9.64 -2.06
C LEU A 168 -9.27 10.70 -2.43
N GLY A 169 -8.98 11.99 -2.23
CA GLY A 169 -9.91 13.06 -2.55
C GLY A 169 -9.38 14.45 -2.26
N ASP A 170 -10.28 15.42 -2.28
CA ASP A 170 -10.02 16.79 -1.81
C ASP A 170 -10.36 16.97 -0.32
N LYS A 171 -10.14 18.18 0.21
CA LYS A 171 -10.43 18.50 1.62
C LYS A 171 -11.92 18.39 1.99
N GLU A 172 -12.82 18.52 1.02
CA GLU A 172 -14.27 18.31 1.18
C GLU A 172 -14.64 16.81 1.14
N GLY A 173 -13.69 15.93 0.84
CA GLY A 173 -13.89 14.50 0.75
C GLY A 173 -14.55 14.05 -0.55
N LYS A 174 -14.42 14.83 -1.62
CA LYS A 174 -14.90 14.47 -2.97
C LYS A 174 -13.83 13.69 -3.73
N ALA A 175 -14.27 12.71 -4.52
CA ALA A 175 -13.38 11.81 -5.24
C ALA A 175 -12.68 12.48 -6.43
N GLU A 176 -13.27 13.53 -7.00
CA GLU A 176 -12.68 14.30 -8.11
C GLU A 176 -11.35 14.96 -7.71
N GLY A 177 -11.12 15.13 -6.41
CA GLY A 177 -9.85 15.61 -5.87
C GLY A 177 -8.74 14.55 -5.78
N ALA A 178 -9.02 13.28 -6.03
CA ALA A 178 -8.06 12.19 -5.91
C ALA A 178 -6.86 12.36 -6.88
N GLY A 179 -5.72 11.77 -6.54
CA GLY A 179 -4.50 11.86 -7.35
C GLY A 179 -3.26 11.41 -6.59
N PHE A 180 -2.09 11.86 -7.04
CA PHE A 180 -0.82 11.42 -6.48
C PHE A 180 0.07 12.59 -6.11
N LEU A 181 0.49 12.63 -4.86
CA LEU A 181 1.38 13.64 -4.29
C LEU A 181 2.85 13.24 -4.49
N LEU A 182 3.68 14.20 -4.92
CA LEU A 182 5.14 14.09 -4.90
C LEU A 182 5.75 14.86 -3.74
N LEU A 183 6.56 14.17 -2.94
CA LEU A 183 7.49 14.79 -2.00
C LEU A 183 8.93 14.59 -2.47
N ASP A 184 9.79 15.59 -2.25
CA ASP A 184 11.23 15.43 -2.46
C ASP A 184 11.90 14.61 -1.34
N GLU A 185 13.20 14.34 -1.48
CA GLU A 185 14.02 13.61 -0.49
C GLU A 185 14.06 14.27 0.91
N LYS A 186 13.68 15.56 1.01
CA LYS A 186 13.58 16.34 2.25
C LYS A 186 12.14 16.45 2.73
N PHE A 187 11.21 15.70 2.14
CA PHE A 187 9.79 15.69 2.43
C PHE A 187 9.10 17.04 2.19
N ASN A 188 9.57 17.84 1.23
CA ASN A 188 8.86 19.05 0.78
C ASN A 188 7.87 18.71 -0.33
N VAL A 189 6.72 19.37 -0.33
CA VAL A 189 5.69 19.18 -1.36
C VAL A 189 6.17 19.75 -2.70
N LYS A 190 6.36 18.86 -3.69
CA LYS A 190 6.72 19.22 -5.08
C LYS A 190 5.49 19.55 -5.92
N GLY A 191 4.41 18.79 -5.74
CA GLY A 191 3.20 18.94 -6.54
C GLY A 191 2.46 17.63 -6.76
N ARG A 192 1.62 17.60 -7.79
CA ARG A 192 0.95 16.38 -8.27
C ARG A 192 1.87 15.63 -9.26
N TRP A 193 1.81 14.31 -9.29
CA TRP A 193 2.57 13.50 -10.24
C TRP A 193 1.86 13.34 -11.58
N GLU A 194 0.54 13.11 -11.56
CA GLU A 194 -0.21 12.91 -12.79
C GLU A 194 -0.27 14.17 -13.66
N MET A 195 -0.36 13.99 -14.98
CA MET A 195 -0.54 15.11 -15.89
C MET A 195 -1.86 15.85 -15.61
N PRO A 196 -1.93 17.18 -15.81
CA PRO A 196 -3.18 17.93 -15.67
C PRO A 196 -4.32 17.32 -16.49
N GLY A 197 -5.45 17.04 -15.83
CA GLY A 197 -6.62 16.39 -16.45
C GLY A 197 -6.58 14.86 -16.47
N HIS A 198 -5.53 14.23 -15.95
CA HIS A 198 -5.39 12.76 -15.91
C HIS A 198 -5.66 12.13 -14.53
N SER A 199 -6.18 12.90 -13.57
CA SER A 199 -6.56 12.39 -12.24
C SER A 199 -7.51 11.18 -12.35
N PRO A 200 -7.39 10.21 -11.43
CA PRO A 200 -8.30 9.06 -11.40
C PRO A 200 -9.69 9.53 -10.95
N SER A 201 -10.73 8.76 -11.28
CA SER A 201 -12.09 9.06 -10.80
C SER A 201 -12.26 8.77 -9.31
N PHE A 202 -11.46 7.85 -8.77
CA PHE A 202 -11.34 7.53 -7.35
C PHE A 202 -9.90 7.13 -7.06
N GLY A 203 -9.38 7.51 -5.89
CA GLY A 203 -8.07 7.05 -5.42
C GLY A 203 -8.20 5.84 -4.47
N TYR A 204 -7.12 5.07 -4.37
CA TYR A 204 -6.83 4.15 -3.26
C TYR A 204 -5.33 3.81 -3.28
N ASP A 205 -4.96 2.69 -3.89
CA ASP A 205 -3.61 2.16 -3.94
C ASP A 205 -3.04 2.30 -5.36
N PHE A 206 -1.74 2.16 -5.50
CA PHE A 206 -1.07 2.15 -6.80
C PHE A 206 0.22 1.36 -6.75
N TRP A 207 0.62 0.83 -7.90
CA TRP A 207 1.93 0.23 -8.06
C TRP A 207 2.49 0.56 -9.44
N TYR A 208 3.81 0.71 -9.54
CA TYR A 208 4.50 0.97 -10.79
C TYR A 208 5.42 -0.19 -11.18
N GLN A 209 5.54 -0.44 -12.48
CA GLN A 209 6.45 -1.44 -13.06
C GLN A 209 7.33 -0.74 -14.10
N PRO A 210 8.50 -0.20 -13.72
CA PRO A 210 9.27 0.71 -14.57
C PRO A 210 9.75 0.09 -15.88
N ARG A 211 10.12 -1.19 -15.89
CA ARG A 211 10.54 -1.89 -17.11
C ARG A 211 9.40 -2.04 -18.12
N GLN A 212 8.16 -2.03 -17.65
CA GLN A 212 6.96 -2.04 -18.47
C GLN A 212 6.44 -0.62 -18.79
N LYS A 213 7.10 0.42 -18.25
CA LYS A 213 6.73 1.84 -18.42
C LYS A 213 5.28 2.12 -18.04
N VAL A 214 4.82 1.51 -16.95
CA VAL A 214 3.44 1.62 -16.47
C VAL A 214 3.37 1.91 -14.97
N MET A 215 2.35 2.67 -14.57
CA MET A 215 1.79 2.65 -13.23
C MET A 215 0.30 2.32 -13.34
N ILE A 216 -0.21 1.49 -12.44
CA ILE A 216 -1.64 1.20 -12.35
C ILE A 216 -2.11 1.57 -10.95
N SER A 217 -3.20 2.34 -10.86
CA SER A 217 -3.87 2.63 -9.60
C SER A 217 -5.24 1.97 -9.52
N SER A 218 -5.68 1.70 -8.30
CA SER A 218 -6.98 1.15 -7.97
C SER A 218 -7.92 2.22 -7.41
N SER A 219 -9.09 1.83 -6.91
CA SER A 219 -10.18 2.76 -6.62
C SER A 219 -11.04 2.28 -5.46
N TRP A 220 -11.08 3.05 -4.37
CA TRP A 220 -11.96 2.75 -3.24
C TRP A 220 -13.29 3.49 -3.31
N GLY A 221 -13.33 4.76 -2.91
CA GLY A 221 -14.56 5.55 -2.85
C GLY A 221 -14.30 6.97 -2.41
N ALA A 222 -15.31 7.83 -2.50
CA ALA A 222 -15.20 9.22 -2.05
C ALA A 222 -15.03 9.25 -0.51
N PRO A 223 -14.07 10.01 0.05
CA PRO A 223 -13.92 10.11 1.50
C PRO A 223 -15.18 10.50 2.26
N ALA A 224 -16.01 11.41 1.72
CA ALA A 224 -17.28 11.78 2.33
C ALA A 224 -18.26 10.59 2.49
N ALA A 225 -18.11 9.54 1.67
CA ALA A 225 -18.97 8.36 1.68
C ALA A 225 -18.54 7.30 2.70
N PHE A 226 -17.24 7.17 3.01
CA PHE A 226 -16.72 6.12 3.89
C PHE A 226 -16.31 6.61 5.29
N THR A 227 -15.99 7.89 5.48
CA THR A 227 -15.52 8.44 6.76
C THR A 227 -16.57 8.38 7.88
N LYS A 228 -17.85 8.18 7.52
CA LYS A 228 -18.97 8.01 8.45
C LYS A 228 -19.40 6.55 8.65
N GLY A 229 -18.61 5.61 8.13
CA GLY A 229 -18.95 4.20 8.07
C GLY A 229 -19.47 3.77 6.70
N PHE A 230 -19.39 2.47 6.43
CA PHE A 230 -19.86 1.89 5.18
C PHE A 230 -21.39 1.87 5.10
N ASN A 231 -21.93 2.30 3.96
CA ASN A 231 -23.34 2.22 3.64
C ASN A 231 -23.53 1.56 2.28
N LEU A 232 -24.32 0.48 2.24
CA LEU A 232 -24.56 -0.26 1.01
C LEU A 232 -25.24 0.59 -0.08
N GLN A 233 -26.11 1.52 0.31
CA GLN A 233 -26.78 2.41 -0.64
C GLN A 233 -25.78 3.28 -1.42
N HIS A 234 -24.71 3.73 -0.76
CA HIS A 234 -23.66 4.53 -1.40
C HIS A 234 -22.94 3.76 -2.53
N VAL A 235 -22.93 2.42 -2.50
CA VAL A 235 -22.42 1.60 -3.61
C VAL A 235 -23.32 1.73 -4.83
N SER A 236 -24.64 1.63 -4.64
CA SER A 236 -25.63 1.81 -5.71
C SER A 236 -25.69 3.24 -6.23
N ASP A 237 -25.40 4.23 -5.38
CA ASP A 237 -25.32 5.65 -5.75
C ASP A 237 -24.03 6.01 -6.50
N GLY A 238 -23.11 5.04 -6.68
CA GLY A 238 -21.87 5.23 -7.44
C GLY A 238 -20.75 5.94 -6.68
N LEU A 239 -20.81 5.96 -5.33
CA LEU A 239 -19.80 6.62 -4.49
C LEU A 239 -18.56 5.74 -4.21
N TYR A 240 -18.55 4.52 -4.75
CA TYR A 240 -17.43 3.58 -4.67
C TYR A 240 -16.94 3.16 -6.06
N GLY A 241 -15.64 2.93 -6.15
CA GLY A 241 -14.93 2.59 -7.37
C GLY A 241 -15.07 1.13 -7.80
N ARG A 242 -14.81 0.91 -9.09
CA ARG A 242 -14.71 -0.40 -9.75
C ARG A 242 -13.73 -0.39 -10.92
N HIS A 243 -12.82 0.56 -10.91
CA HIS A 243 -11.92 0.82 -12.02
C HIS A 243 -10.47 0.66 -11.60
N LEU A 244 -9.63 0.28 -12.56
CA LEU A 244 -8.20 0.53 -12.51
C LEU A 244 -7.84 1.62 -13.51
N HIS A 245 -6.87 2.45 -13.20
CA HIS A 245 -6.39 3.50 -14.09
C HIS A 245 -4.94 3.22 -14.47
N VAL A 246 -4.68 3.11 -15.77
CA VAL A 246 -3.36 2.78 -16.33
C VAL A 246 -2.70 4.06 -16.80
N TYR A 247 -1.51 4.34 -16.29
CA TYR A 247 -0.73 5.52 -16.59
C TYR A 247 0.57 5.16 -17.30
N SER A 248 1.04 6.04 -18.19
CA SER A 248 2.43 6.01 -18.64
C SER A 248 3.35 6.31 -17.46
N TRP A 249 4.42 5.54 -17.35
CA TRP A 249 5.49 5.78 -16.38
C TRP A 249 6.76 6.23 -17.09
N PRO A 250 7.43 7.30 -16.60
CA PRO A 250 7.12 8.09 -15.40
C PRO A 250 6.22 9.31 -15.64
N ASP A 251 5.68 9.48 -16.85
CA ASP A 251 5.12 10.77 -17.31
C ASP A 251 3.75 11.13 -16.70
N GLY A 252 3.01 10.17 -16.15
CA GLY A 252 1.74 10.46 -15.47
C GLY A 252 0.55 10.69 -16.39
N GLU A 253 0.63 10.29 -17.66
CA GLU A 253 -0.49 10.36 -18.60
C GLU A 253 -1.38 9.14 -18.45
N LYS A 254 -2.65 9.33 -18.05
CA LYS A 254 -3.64 8.23 -18.02
C LYS A 254 -3.94 7.75 -19.45
N LYS A 255 -3.54 6.52 -19.76
CA LYS A 255 -3.70 5.87 -21.07
C LYS A 255 -4.97 5.03 -21.19
N GLN A 256 -5.41 4.43 -20.08
CA GLN A 256 -6.56 3.54 -20.09
C GLN A 256 -7.28 3.58 -18.74
N THR A 257 -8.58 3.30 -18.76
CA THR A 257 -9.38 2.99 -17.57
C THR A 257 -9.99 1.62 -17.78
N LEU A 258 -9.70 0.67 -16.90
CA LEU A 258 -10.24 -0.69 -16.91
C LEU A 258 -11.49 -0.71 -16.03
N ASP A 259 -12.66 -0.97 -16.60
CA ASP A 259 -13.88 -1.23 -15.82
C ASP A 259 -13.91 -2.71 -15.42
N LEU A 260 -13.82 -2.98 -14.11
CA LEU A 260 -13.85 -4.33 -13.56
C LEU A 260 -15.28 -4.89 -13.43
N GLY A 261 -16.29 -4.09 -13.82
CA GLY A 261 -17.69 -4.46 -13.81
C GLY A 261 -18.24 -4.77 -12.43
N ALA A 262 -19.33 -5.55 -12.39
CA ALA A 262 -19.95 -5.99 -11.15
C ALA A 262 -19.10 -6.99 -10.35
N THR A 263 -18.05 -7.54 -10.97
CA THR A 263 -17.13 -8.52 -10.37
C THR A 263 -15.93 -7.90 -9.68
N GLY A 264 -15.70 -6.59 -9.83
CA GLY A 264 -14.56 -5.91 -9.22
C GLY A 264 -14.96 -4.63 -8.50
N LEU A 265 -15.92 -4.72 -7.57
CA LEU A 265 -16.31 -3.59 -6.72
C LEU A 265 -15.31 -3.40 -5.58
N LEU A 266 -14.94 -2.13 -5.34
CA LEU A 266 -13.94 -1.69 -4.37
C LEU A 266 -12.60 -2.42 -4.57
N PRO A 267 -11.93 -2.26 -5.74
CA PRO A 267 -10.57 -2.70 -5.93
C PRO A 267 -9.64 -1.92 -4.98
N LEU A 268 -9.15 -2.61 -3.96
CA LEU A 268 -8.28 -2.07 -2.93
C LEU A 268 -6.81 -2.26 -3.33
N GLU A 269 -6.06 -3.07 -2.60
CA GLU A 269 -4.63 -3.27 -2.82
C GLU A 269 -4.37 -3.76 -4.25
N ILE A 270 -3.28 -3.28 -4.84
CA ILE A 270 -2.82 -3.66 -6.17
C ILE A 270 -1.34 -4.04 -6.11
N ARG A 271 -0.97 -5.17 -6.72
CA ARG A 271 0.41 -5.65 -6.76
C ARG A 271 0.74 -6.17 -8.15
N PHE A 272 1.86 -5.72 -8.71
CA PHE A 272 2.51 -6.43 -9.81
C PHE A 272 3.21 -7.69 -9.28
N LEU A 273 3.45 -8.66 -10.16
CA LEU A 273 4.49 -9.65 -9.90
C LEU A 273 5.84 -8.94 -9.69
N HIS A 274 6.66 -9.46 -8.76
CA HIS A 274 7.93 -8.87 -8.36
C HIS A 274 8.98 -8.93 -9.47
N GLU A 275 8.95 -9.96 -10.32
CA GLU A 275 9.83 -10.07 -11.48
C GLU A 275 9.60 -8.86 -12.42
N PRO A 276 10.58 -7.93 -12.55
CA PRO A 276 10.37 -6.67 -13.25
C PRO A 276 10.02 -6.81 -14.73
N SER A 277 10.38 -7.93 -15.36
CA SER A 277 10.03 -8.23 -16.74
C SER A 277 8.58 -8.69 -16.95
N LYS A 278 7.84 -9.03 -15.90
CA LYS A 278 6.43 -9.40 -16.00
C LYS A 278 5.54 -8.18 -16.15
N ASP A 279 4.46 -8.36 -16.90
CA ASP A 279 3.43 -7.39 -17.26
C ASP A 279 2.05 -7.83 -16.74
N THR A 280 2.05 -8.53 -15.61
CA THR A 280 0.87 -9.08 -14.96
C THR A 280 0.91 -8.77 -13.47
N GLY A 281 -0.26 -8.63 -12.87
CA GLY A 281 -0.44 -8.48 -11.44
C GLY A 281 -1.86 -8.79 -11.01
N TYR A 282 -2.17 -8.48 -9.75
CA TYR A 282 -3.49 -8.71 -9.16
C TYR A 282 -3.99 -7.47 -8.41
N VAL A 283 -5.32 -7.39 -8.27
CA VAL A 283 -6.01 -6.45 -7.39
C VAL A 283 -7.05 -7.19 -6.56
N GLY A 284 -7.12 -6.88 -5.27
CA GLY A 284 -8.14 -7.42 -4.36
C GLY A 284 -9.41 -6.59 -4.42
N CYS A 285 -10.53 -7.18 -4.86
CA CYS A 285 -11.83 -6.50 -4.94
C CYS A 285 -12.65 -6.82 -3.70
N ALA A 286 -12.62 -5.93 -2.71
CA ALA A 286 -13.09 -6.21 -1.35
C ALA A 286 -14.55 -6.64 -1.33
N LEU A 287 -15.46 -5.84 -1.89
CA LEU A 287 -16.90 -6.07 -1.73
C LEU A 287 -17.38 -7.33 -2.47
N THR A 288 -16.71 -7.69 -3.57
CA THR A 288 -17.03 -8.90 -4.36
C THR A 288 -16.26 -10.13 -3.89
N SER A 289 -15.25 -9.97 -3.04
CA SER A 289 -14.35 -11.03 -2.58
C SER A 289 -13.68 -11.80 -3.74
N ASN A 290 -13.29 -11.05 -4.78
CA ASN A 290 -12.59 -11.56 -5.94
C ASN A 290 -11.15 -11.05 -5.97
N MET A 291 -10.22 -11.90 -6.39
CA MET A 291 -8.92 -11.46 -6.90
C MET A 291 -9.02 -11.35 -8.41
N VAL A 292 -8.76 -10.16 -8.93
CA VAL A 292 -8.75 -9.87 -10.36
C VAL A 292 -7.30 -9.80 -10.82
N ARG A 293 -6.95 -10.59 -11.83
CA ARG A 293 -5.66 -10.53 -12.51
C ARG A 293 -5.74 -9.48 -13.61
N PHE A 294 -4.82 -8.54 -13.62
CA PHE A 294 -4.64 -7.62 -14.75
C PHE A 294 -3.36 -7.97 -15.50
N PHE A 295 -3.35 -7.75 -16.81
CA PHE A 295 -2.25 -8.12 -17.68
C PHE A 295 -2.21 -7.30 -18.95
N LYS A 296 -1.02 -7.18 -19.53
CA LYS A 296 -0.83 -6.53 -20.84
C LYS A 296 -1.18 -7.49 -21.98
N THR A 297 -1.86 -6.99 -23.00
CA THR A 297 -2.24 -7.73 -24.20
C THR A 297 -1.21 -7.55 -25.32
N ASP A 298 -1.31 -8.36 -26.37
CA ASP A 298 -0.39 -8.33 -27.51
C ASP A 298 -0.37 -6.98 -28.26
N ASP A 299 -1.48 -6.24 -28.23
CA ASP A 299 -1.58 -4.88 -28.79
C ASP A 299 -1.03 -3.78 -27.86
N GLY A 300 -0.54 -4.16 -26.68
CA GLY A 300 0.05 -3.27 -25.68
C GLY A 300 -0.95 -2.58 -24.76
N SER A 301 -2.26 -2.80 -24.92
CA SER A 301 -3.27 -2.38 -23.95
C SER A 301 -3.28 -3.29 -22.72
N TRP A 302 -4.11 -2.95 -21.73
CA TRP A 302 -4.28 -3.77 -20.52
C TRP A 302 -5.67 -4.38 -20.50
N ASN A 303 -5.76 -5.60 -19.96
CA ASN A 303 -7.01 -6.30 -19.75
C ASN A 303 -7.02 -6.95 -18.37
N HIS A 304 -8.17 -7.50 -17.97
CA HIS A 304 -8.35 -8.13 -16.67
C HIS A 304 -9.27 -9.34 -16.74
N GLU A 305 -9.14 -10.24 -15.76
CA GLU A 305 -10.03 -11.37 -15.55
C GLU A 305 -10.09 -11.76 -14.07
N VAL A 306 -11.20 -12.33 -13.62
CA VAL A 306 -11.31 -12.88 -12.26
C VAL A 306 -10.49 -14.18 -12.19
N ALA A 307 -9.49 -14.20 -11.31
CA ALA A 307 -8.61 -15.36 -11.11
C ALA A 307 -8.99 -16.18 -9.87
N ILE A 308 -9.50 -15.52 -8.82
CA ILE A 308 -9.96 -16.19 -7.60
C ILE A 308 -11.29 -15.58 -7.17
N SER A 309 -12.26 -16.43 -6.83
CA SER A 309 -13.53 -16.02 -6.23
C SER A 309 -13.75 -16.73 -4.90
N VAL A 310 -13.93 -15.94 -3.83
CA VAL A 310 -14.26 -16.48 -2.51
C VAL A 310 -15.77 -16.62 -2.40
N LYS A 311 -16.23 -17.85 -2.15
CA LYS A 311 -17.65 -18.11 -1.91
C LYS A 311 -18.09 -17.47 -0.59
N PRO A 312 -19.23 -16.75 -0.56
CA PRO A 312 -19.85 -16.33 0.69
C PRO A 312 -20.23 -17.53 1.57
N LEU A 313 -20.27 -17.31 2.88
CA LEU A 313 -20.66 -18.32 3.87
C LEU A 313 -22.06 -18.03 4.42
N LYS A 314 -22.83 -19.09 4.67
CA LYS A 314 -24.09 -19.00 5.43
C LYS A 314 -23.76 -19.12 6.91
N VAL A 315 -24.07 -18.08 7.68
CA VAL A 315 -23.77 -17.97 9.11
C VAL A 315 -24.99 -17.50 9.88
N GLN A 316 -25.08 -17.85 11.17
CA GLN A 316 -26.13 -17.37 12.05
C GLN A 316 -25.77 -15.99 12.62
N ASN A 317 -26.79 -15.17 12.94
CA ASN A 317 -26.63 -13.84 13.54
C ASN A 317 -25.79 -12.85 12.70
N TRP A 318 -25.85 -12.97 11.38
CA TRP A 318 -25.21 -12.05 10.45
C TRP A 318 -26.25 -11.09 9.83
N ILE A 319 -25.82 -9.85 9.57
CA ILE A 319 -26.71 -8.76 9.15
C ILE A 319 -27.16 -8.88 7.69
N LEU A 320 -26.45 -9.63 6.85
CA LEU A 320 -26.80 -9.91 5.45
C LEU A 320 -27.16 -11.39 5.26
N PRO A 321 -27.78 -11.78 4.13
CA PRO A 321 -28.14 -13.18 3.88
C PRO A 321 -26.96 -14.16 3.90
N GLU A 322 -25.80 -13.72 3.39
CA GLU A 322 -24.55 -14.47 3.39
C GLU A 322 -23.38 -13.54 3.76
N MET A 323 -22.34 -14.10 4.36
CA MET A 323 -21.12 -13.40 4.76
C MET A 323 -20.08 -13.49 3.63
N PRO A 324 -19.77 -12.37 2.95
CA PRO A 324 -18.71 -12.35 1.94
C PRO A 324 -17.34 -12.51 2.60
N GLY A 325 -16.30 -12.80 1.81
CA GLY A 325 -14.92 -12.82 2.30
C GLY A 325 -14.46 -11.45 2.80
N LEU A 326 -14.75 -10.41 2.00
CA LEU A 326 -14.21 -9.06 2.14
C LEU A 326 -12.67 -9.05 2.10
N ILE A 327 -12.11 -9.21 0.90
CA ILE A 327 -10.65 -9.22 0.71
C ILE A 327 -10.11 -7.80 0.87
N THR A 328 -9.47 -7.51 2.01
CA THR A 328 -8.99 -6.14 2.29
C THR A 328 -7.53 -5.91 1.97
N ASP A 329 -6.71 -6.96 2.01
CA ASP A 329 -5.27 -6.88 1.75
C ASP A 329 -4.75 -8.21 1.18
N PHE A 330 -3.67 -8.12 0.41
CA PHE A 330 -2.96 -9.27 -0.11
C PHE A 330 -1.49 -8.96 -0.41
N LEU A 331 -0.66 -10.00 -0.38
CA LEU A 331 0.76 -9.96 -0.69
C LEU A 331 1.13 -11.09 -1.65
N ILE A 332 2.20 -10.88 -2.41
CA ILE A 332 2.81 -11.89 -3.27
C ILE A 332 4.19 -12.21 -2.70
N SER A 333 4.57 -13.47 -2.62
CA SER A 333 5.92 -13.87 -2.21
C SER A 333 6.96 -13.38 -3.21
N LEU A 334 8.17 -13.04 -2.75
CA LEU A 334 9.22 -12.44 -3.60
C LEU A 334 9.68 -13.32 -4.78
N ASP A 335 9.40 -14.63 -4.76
CA ASP A 335 9.63 -15.55 -5.87
C ASP A 335 8.46 -15.63 -6.87
N ASP A 336 7.41 -14.83 -6.68
CA ASP A 336 6.17 -14.84 -7.46
C ASP A 336 5.45 -16.19 -7.47
N ARG A 337 5.68 -17.05 -6.47
CA ARG A 337 5.08 -18.39 -6.39
C ARG A 337 3.80 -18.44 -5.58
N PHE A 338 3.65 -17.59 -4.58
CA PHE A 338 2.51 -17.58 -3.70
C PHE A 338 1.85 -16.22 -3.61
N LEU A 339 0.52 -16.23 -3.57
CA LEU A 339 -0.33 -15.10 -3.25
C LEU A 339 -1.04 -15.39 -1.93
N TYR A 340 -0.97 -14.44 -1.00
CA TYR A 340 -1.62 -14.49 0.30
C TYR A 340 -2.66 -13.39 0.40
N PHE A 341 -3.87 -13.67 0.84
CA PHE A 341 -4.85 -12.62 1.13
C PHE A 341 -5.63 -12.90 2.40
N VAL A 342 -6.17 -11.84 2.98
CA VAL A 342 -7.02 -11.89 4.18
C VAL A 342 -8.48 -11.72 3.78
N ASN A 343 -9.37 -12.59 4.27
CA ASN A 343 -10.81 -12.35 4.22
C ASN A 343 -11.24 -11.75 5.56
N TRP A 344 -11.42 -10.43 5.58
CA TRP A 344 -11.65 -9.71 6.83
C TRP A 344 -12.94 -10.12 7.54
N LEU A 345 -13.99 -10.48 6.79
CA LEU A 345 -15.26 -10.90 7.39
C LEU A 345 -15.33 -12.40 7.69
N GLN A 346 -14.77 -13.26 6.83
CA GLN A 346 -14.71 -14.70 7.12
C GLN A 346 -13.70 -15.01 8.23
N GLY A 347 -12.69 -14.15 8.44
CA GLY A 347 -11.70 -14.31 9.49
C GLY A 347 -10.65 -15.36 9.15
N ASP A 348 -10.30 -15.53 7.87
CA ASP A 348 -9.26 -16.47 7.44
C ASP A 348 -8.19 -15.81 6.55
N VAL A 349 -6.99 -16.39 6.55
CA VAL A 349 -5.91 -16.06 5.63
C VAL A 349 -5.70 -17.24 4.69
N ARG A 350 -5.60 -16.96 3.39
CA ARG A 350 -5.42 -17.99 2.37
C ARG A 350 -4.10 -17.82 1.64
N GLN A 351 -3.51 -18.93 1.25
CA GLN A 351 -2.34 -19.02 0.38
C GLN A 351 -2.73 -19.74 -0.92
N TYR A 352 -2.43 -19.11 -2.05
CA TYR A 352 -2.60 -19.67 -3.39
C TYR A 352 -1.25 -19.80 -4.07
N ASN A 353 -0.99 -20.94 -4.72
CA ASN A 353 0.10 -21.04 -5.70
C ASN A 353 -0.32 -20.28 -6.96
N ILE A 354 0.56 -19.41 -7.46
CA ILE A 354 0.35 -18.55 -8.64
C ILE A 354 1.46 -18.72 -9.70
N GLU A 355 2.15 -19.86 -9.72
CA GLU A 355 3.14 -20.20 -10.78
C GLU A 355 2.50 -20.19 -12.18
N ASP A 356 1.21 -20.51 -12.27
CA ASP A 356 0.34 -20.09 -13.36
C ASP A 356 -0.57 -18.95 -12.86
N PRO A 357 -0.25 -17.67 -13.18
CA PRO A 357 -1.02 -16.54 -12.68
C PRO A 357 -2.48 -16.55 -13.13
N LYS A 358 -2.80 -17.21 -14.26
CA LYS A 358 -4.17 -17.27 -14.75
C LYS A 358 -5.04 -18.25 -13.95
N ASN A 359 -4.43 -19.29 -13.37
CA ASN A 359 -5.15 -20.35 -12.67
C ASN A 359 -4.58 -20.58 -11.26
N PRO A 360 -4.75 -19.64 -10.31
CA PRO A 360 -4.26 -19.81 -8.95
C PRO A 360 -4.87 -21.03 -8.25
N VAL A 361 -4.07 -21.76 -7.49
CA VAL A 361 -4.48 -22.97 -6.78
C VAL A 361 -4.38 -22.77 -5.27
N LEU A 362 -5.47 -22.94 -4.52
CA LEU A 362 -5.46 -22.86 -3.07
C LEU A 362 -4.53 -23.96 -2.50
N THR A 363 -3.55 -23.56 -1.68
CA THR A 363 -2.56 -24.48 -1.09
C THR A 363 -2.50 -24.38 0.44
N GLY A 364 -3.08 -23.36 1.05
CA GLY A 364 -3.13 -23.20 2.50
C GLY A 364 -4.25 -22.28 2.95
N GLN A 365 -4.76 -22.52 4.15
CA GLN A 365 -5.80 -21.71 4.79
C GLN A 365 -5.65 -21.82 6.31
N ILE A 366 -5.71 -20.69 7.00
CA ILE A 366 -5.73 -20.61 8.47
C ILE A 366 -6.86 -19.67 8.93
N TRP A 367 -7.43 -19.95 10.09
CA TRP A 367 -8.53 -19.20 10.71
C TRP A 367 -8.09 -18.54 12.01
#